data_AF-A0A351ATE1-F1
#
_entry.id   AF-A0A351ATE1-F1
#
_cell.length_a   1.000
_cell.length_b   1.000
_cell.length_c   1.000
_cell.angle_alpha   90.00
_cell.angle_beta   90.00
_cell.angle_gamma   90.00
#
_symmetry.space_group_name_H-M   'P 1'
#
loop_
_entity.id
_entity.type
_entity.pdbx_description
1 polymer ?
#
loop_
_entity_poly.entity_id
_entity_poly.type
_entity_poly.pdbx_seq_one_letter_code
_entity_poly.pdbx_strand_id
1 'polypeptide(L)' 'PGGVLLLEIGFDQGAAVSELFANDGAVSVLSDICGNDRVVVVKKGLNQG' A
#
# COMPACT_ATOMS: atom_id res chain seq x y z
N PRO A 1 11.29 -14.75 -1.01
CA PRO A 1 10.55 -14.36 0.22
C PRO A 1 9.44 -13.35 -0.10
N GLY A 2 8.20 -13.66 0.26
CA GLY A 2 7.06 -12.74 0.13
C GLY A 2 6.83 -11.94 1.42
N GLY A 3 5.79 -11.11 1.44
CA GLY A 3 5.42 -10.34 2.63
C GLY A 3 4.34 -9.31 2.37
N VAL A 4 3.85 -8.69 3.45
CA VAL A 4 2.89 -7.57 3.40
C VAL A 4 3.48 -6.41 4.18
N LEU A 5 3.54 -5.25 3.53
CA LEU A 5 3.89 -3.98 4.14
C LEU A 5 2.61 -3.14 4.30
N LEU A 6 2.42 -2.56 5.49
CA LEU A 6 1.33 -1.63 5.77
C LEU A 6 1.96 -0.33 6.29
N LEU A 7 1.67 0.80 5.64
CA LEU A 7 2.08 2.13 6.10
C LEU A 7 0.88 2.98 6.43
N GLU A 8 0.88 3.58 7.62
CA GLU A 8 0.00 4.70 7.91
C GLU A 8 0.45 5.95 7.14
N ILE A 9 -0.52 6.70 6.62
CA ILE A 9 -0.31 7.88 5.78
C ILE A 9 -1.23 9.04 6.19
N GLY A 10 -0.93 10.24 5.68
CA GLY A 10 -1.83 11.38 5.71
C GLY A 10 -3.11 11.14 4.90
N PHE A 11 -4.15 11.93 5.20
CA PHE A 11 -5.53 11.69 4.77
C PHE A 11 -5.77 11.71 3.25
N ASP A 12 -4.85 12.29 2.47
CA ASP A 12 -4.90 12.46 1.02
C ASP A 12 -3.65 11.90 0.30
N GLN A 13 -2.79 11.19 1.02
CA GLN A 13 -1.49 10.76 0.50
C GLN A 13 -1.53 9.41 -0.23
N GLY A 14 -2.70 8.77 -0.36
CA GLY A 14 -2.81 7.40 -0.87
C GLY A 14 -2.23 7.24 -2.27
N ALA A 15 -2.51 8.18 -3.17
CA ALA A 15 -1.98 8.14 -4.54
C ALA A 15 -0.45 8.29 -4.58
N ALA A 16 0.09 9.33 -3.93
CA ALA A 16 1.52 9.62 -3.95
C ALA A 16 2.36 8.52 -3.31
N VAL A 17 1.89 7.95 -2.18
CA VAL A 17 2.61 6.86 -1.51
C VAL A 17 2.47 5.55 -2.28
N SER A 18 1.33 5.29 -2.93
CA SER A 18 1.17 4.10 -3.77
C SER A 18 2.15 4.07 -4.94
N GLU A 19 2.43 5.23 -5.55
CA GLU A 19 3.36 5.35 -6.67
C GLU A 19 4.80 4.92 -6.30
N LEU A 20 5.22 5.13 -5.05
CA LEU A 20 6.53 4.70 -4.55
C LEU A 20 6.73 3.17 -4.63
N PHE A 21 5.64 2.39 -4.61
CA PHE A 21 5.66 0.93 -4.56
C PHE A 21 5.10 0.27 -5.83
N ALA A 22 4.85 1.02 -6.90
CA ALA A 22 4.22 0.53 -8.13
C ALA A 22 4.94 -0.68 -8.75
N ASN A 23 6.25 -0.81 -8.52
CA ASN A 23 7.08 -1.90 -9.04
C ASN A 23 7.40 -2.99 -8.00
N ASP A 24 6.98 -2.83 -6.75
CA ASP A 24 7.40 -3.70 -5.64
C ASP A 24 6.39 -4.81 -5.31
N GLY A 25 5.11 -4.60 -5.64
CA GLY A 25 4.05 -5.55 -5.37
C GLY A 25 2.66 -5.01 -5.74
N ALA A 26 1.62 -5.78 -5.40
CA ALA A 26 0.24 -5.31 -5.56
C ALA A 26 -0.08 -4.27 -4.49
N VAL A 27 -0.49 -3.07 -4.91
CA VAL A 27 -0.75 -1.92 -4.05
C VAL A 27 -2.26 -1.67 -3.92
N SER A 28 -2.72 -1.34 -2.71
CA SER A 28 -4.08 -0.89 -2.45
C SER A 28 -4.12 0.11 -1.28
N VAL A 29 -5.10 1.00 -1.27
CA VAL A 29 -5.33 1.97 -0.18
C VAL A 29 -6.55 1.55 0.64
N LEU A 30 -6.42 1.57 1.95
CA LEU A 30 -7.52 1.40 2.90
C LEU A 30 -7.87 2.75 3.51
N SER A 31 -9.16 3.07 3.51
CA SER A 31 -9.68 4.27 4.14
C SER A 31 -10.02 4.05 5.62
N ASP A 32 -9.94 5.11 6.43
CA ASP A 32 -10.51 5.12 7.77
C ASP A 32 -12.05 5.19 7.75
N ILE A 33 -12.68 5.13 8.93
CA ILE A 33 -14.15 5.19 9.05
C ILE A 33 -14.76 6.52 8.57
N CYS A 34 -13.94 7.56 8.41
CA CYS A 34 -14.35 8.85 7.89
C CYS A 34 -14.14 8.96 6.36
N GLY A 35 -13.63 7.91 5.71
CA GLY A 35 -13.41 7.86 4.27
C GLY A 35 -12.09 8.48 3.82
N ASN A 36 -11.19 8.85 4.73
CA ASN A 36 -9.88 9.36 4.38
C ASN A 36 -8.92 8.23 4.06
N ASP A 37 -7.97 8.44 3.15
CA ASP A 37 -6.84 7.53 2.99
C ASP A 37 -6.10 7.38 4.33
N ARG A 38 -5.82 6.14 4.74
CA ARG A 38 -5.15 5.92 6.02
C ARG A 38 -4.03 4.91 5.93
N VAL A 39 -4.19 3.84 5.16
CA VAL A 39 -3.18 2.79 5.07
C VAL A 39 -2.92 2.41 3.62
N VAL A 40 -1.65 2.48 3.20
CA VAL A 40 -1.19 1.83 1.96
C VAL A 40 -0.76 0.41 2.28
N VAL A 41 -1.29 -0.56 1.54
CA VAL A 41 -0.95 -1.98 1.66
C VAL A 41 -0.19 -2.41 0.41
N VAL A 42 1.01 -2.97 0.58
CA VAL A 42 1.82 -3.54 -0.49
C VAL A 42 1.98 -5.03 -0.25
N LYS A 43 1.47 -5.85 -1.17
CA LYS A 43 1.60 -7.31 -1.12
C LYS A 43 2.68 -7.75 -2.11
N LYS A 44 3.82 -8.20 -1.59
CA LYS A 44 4.89 -8.77 -2.41
C LYS A 44 4.65 -10.27 -2.56
N GLY A 45 4.41 -10.69 -3.80
CA GLY A 45 4.29 -12.11 -4.12
C GLY A 45 5.57 -12.87 -3.78
N LEU A 46 5.44 -14.16 -3.48
CA LEU A 46 6.59 -15.06 -3.54
C LEU A 46 7.03 -15.14 -5.00
N ASN A 47 8.22 -14.65 -5.32
CA ASN A 47 8.87 -14.99 -6.58
C ASN A 47 8.93 -16.53 -6.65
N GLN A 48 8.21 -17.14 -7.60
CA GLN A 48 8.50 -18.50 -8.04
C GLN A 48 9.72 -18.41 -8.95
N GLY A 49 10.89 -18.56 -8.35
CA GLY A 49 12.18 -18.58 -9.02
C GLY A 49 13.21 -19.20 -8.10
#